data_AF-A0A8T4DGZ8-F1
#
_entry.id   AF-A0A8T4DGZ8-F1
#
_cell.length_a   1.000
_cell.length_b   1.000
_cell.length_c   1.000
_cell.angle_alpha   90.00
_cell.angle_beta   90.00
_cell.angle_gamma   90.00
#
_symmetry.space_group_name_H-M   'P 1'
#
loop_
_entity.id
_entity.type
_entity.pdbx_description
1 polymer ?
#
loop_
_entity_poly.entity_id
_entity_poly.type
_entity_poly.pdbx_seq_one_letter_code
_entity_poly.pdbx_strand_id
1 'polypeptide(L)'
;MIVCVGIDGGVDIEGYAHDQIGIAVSKSGIEAIGRKFYPAPQEKDLVKRAENYSSHEEGKSRIFELNGTKYFMCVCYDTYGLRHKNLRNSDVDVVLNLVHCFYPKGEGPCGESYFARHGFAGASKQWKCLVFGTAVFFNREIPERWPSGVYWNQGDKSTQEWKYKDNPLKPSRDISVDMPEGKAMVRVYGLF
;
A
#
# COMPACT_ATOMS: atom_id res chain seq x y z
N MET A 1 14.24 7.06 -11.74
CA MET A 1 12.99 6.30 -11.63
C MET A 1 13.24 5.14 -10.69
N ILE A 2 12.28 4.88 -9.80
CA ILE A 2 12.26 3.71 -8.93
C ILE A 2 10.91 3.03 -9.14
N VAL A 3 10.91 1.71 -9.26
CA VAL A 3 9.70 0.88 -9.36
C VAL A 3 9.56 0.09 -8.07
N CYS A 4 8.38 0.13 -7.45
CA CYS A 4 8.08 -0.67 -6.28
C CYS A 4 7.15 -1.83 -6.66
N VAL A 5 7.47 -3.04 -6.20
CA VAL A 5 6.72 -4.26 -6.52
C VAL A 5 6.42 -5.02 -5.24
N GLY A 6 5.17 -5.44 -5.08
CA GLY A 6 4.76 -6.38 -4.05
C GLY A 6 4.89 -7.80 -4.59
N ILE A 7 5.46 -8.70 -3.78
CA ILE A 7 5.66 -10.09 -4.12
C ILE A 7 5.02 -10.92 -3.01
N ASP A 8 4.05 -11.72 -3.41
CA ASP A 8 3.56 -12.84 -2.63
C ASP A 8 4.33 -14.08 -3.10
N GLY A 9 5.06 -14.71 -2.18
CA GLY A 9 5.89 -15.88 -2.43
C GLY A 9 5.06 -17.13 -2.73
N GLY A 10 5.74 -18.27 -2.79
CA GLY A 10 5.10 -19.56 -3.05
C GLY A 10 3.91 -19.78 -2.11
N VAL A 11 2.76 -20.12 -2.70
CA VAL A 11 1.56 -20.52 -1.96
C VAL A 11 1.72 -21.97 -1.50
N ASP A 12 1.39 -22.22 -0.24
CA ASP A 12 1.30 -23.59 0.29
C ASP A 12 0.09 -24.35 -0.28
N ILE A 13 -0.07 -25.60 0.15
CA ILE A 13 -1.20 -26.47 -0.26
C ILE A 13 -2.56 -25.90 0.17
N GLU A 14 -2.58 -25.01 1.16
CA GLU A 14 -3.76 -24.35 1.69
C GLU A 14 -4.03 -22.99 0.99
N GLY A 15 -3.15 -22.60 0.06
CA GLY A 15 -3.27 -21.40 -0.77
C GLY A 15 -2.69 -20.12 -0.14
N TYR A 16 -1.87 -20.22 0.92
CA TYR A 16 -1.29 -19.06 1.59
C TYR A 16 0.14 -18.75 1.14
N ALA A 17 0.37 -17.50 0.78
CA ALA A 17 1.72 -16.98 0.51
C ALA A 17 2.42 -16.66 1.84
N HIS A 18 3.35 -17.51 2.26
CA HIS A 18 4.09 -17.33 3.51
C HIS A 18 5.03 -16.12 3.48
N ASP A 19 5.64 -15.84 2.33
CA ASP A 19 6.49 -14.68 2.13
C ASP A 19 5.67 -13.57 1.47
N GLN A 20 5.58 -12.41 2.12
CA GLN A 20 4.96 -11.23 1.53
C GLN A 20 5.92 -10.06 1.70
N ILE A 21 6.52 -9.64 0.59
CA ILE A 21 7.61 -8.66 0.56
C ILE A 21 7.33 -7.55 -0.45
N GLY A 22 7.80 -6.35 -0.15
CA GLY A 22 7.89 -5.24 -1.08
C GLY A 22 9.35 -4.99 -1.45
N ILE A 23 9.61 -4.74 -2.73
CA ILE A 23 10.93 -4.36 -3.22
C ILE A 23 10.85 -3.03 -3.96
N ALA A 24 11.87 -2.18 -3.80
CA ALA A 24 12.06 -0.97 -4.59
C ALA A 24 13.33 -1.13 -5.43
N VAL A 25 13.20 -0.96 -6.74
CA VAL A 25 14.27 -1.20 -7.70
C VAL A 25 14.51 0.05 -8.54
N SER A 26 15.78 0.44 -8.66
CA SER A 26 16.24 1.50 -9.56
C SER A 26 17.15 0.93 -10.64
N LYS A 27 17.68 1.80 -11.51
CA LYS A 27 18.72 1.42 -12.49
C LYS A 27 20.00 0.87 -11.82
N SER A 28 20.22 1.16 -10.54
CA SER A 28 21.39 0.73 -9.76
C SER A 28 21.16 -0.59 -9.02
N GLY A 29 19.95 -1.17 -9.10
CA GLY A 29 19.58 -2.41 -8.42
C GLY A 29 18.53 -2.20 -7.32
N ILE A 30 18.55 -3.05 -6.30
CA ILE A 30 17.56 -3.03 -5.21
C ILE A 30 17.93 -1.95 -4.19
N GLU A 31 17.07 -0.96 -4.05
CA GLU A 31 17.23 0.17 -3.13
C GLU A 31 16.69 -0.13 -1.74
N ALA A 32 15.52 -0.78 -1.68
CA ALA A 32 14.85 -1.13 -0.42
C ALA A 32 14.09 -2.45 -0.53
N ILE A 33 13.97 -3.14 0.61
CA ILE A 33 13.20 -4.37 0.77
C ILE A 33 12.44 -4.28 2.09
N GLY A 34 11.16 -4.63 2.08
CA GLY A 34 10.33 -4.66 3.27
C GLY A 34 9.45 -5.90 3.33
N ARG A 35 9.67 -6.75 4.33
CA ARG A 35 8.77 -7.86 4.63
C ARG A 35 7.56 -7.38 5.44
N LYS A 36 6.38 -7.91 5.14
CA LYS A 36 5.15 -7.60 5.88
C LYS A 36 5.35 -7.76 7.39
N PHE A 37 4.94 -6.77 8.18
CA PHE A 37 5.05 -6.81 9.65
C PHE A 37 3.68 -6.86 10.34
N TYR A 38 2.61 -6.59 9.59
CA TYR A 38 1.24 -6.61 10.09
C TYR A 38 0.35 -7.47 9.16
N PRO A 39 0.10 -8.75 9.51
CA PRO A 39 -0.75 -9.62 8.71
C PRO A 39 -2.21 -9.17 8.78
N ALA A 40 -2.98 -9.49 7.74
CA ALA A 40 -4.42 -9.40 7.81
C ALA A 40 -4.95 -10.46 8.82
N PRO A 41 -6.14 -10.26 9.42
CA PRO A 41 -6.68 -11.20 10.42
C PRO A 41 -6.72 -12.66 9.95
N GLN A 42 -7.04 -12.89 8.68
CA GLN A 42 -7.12 -14.23 8.07
C GLN A 42 -5.76 -14.85 7.72
N GLU A 43 -4.68 -14.06 7.77
CA GLU A 43 -3.30 -14.51 7.49
C GLU A 43 -2.49 -14.70 8.77
N LYS A 44 -3.14 -14.54 9.93
CA LYS A 44 -2.47 -14.57 11.22
C LYS A 44 -1.82 -15.94 11.42
N ASP A 45 -0.53 -15.90 11.75
CA ASP A 45 0.32 -17.08 11.96
C ASP A 45 0.61 -17.91 10.68
N LEU A 46 0.13 -17.45 9.52
CA LEU A 46 0.39 -18.06 8.20
C LEU A 46 1.47 -17.31 7.42
N VAL A 47 1.67 -16.02 7.68
CA VAL A 47 2.69 -15.20 7.00
C VAL A 47 3.94 -15.06 7.86
N LYS A 48 5.11 -15.29 7.27
CA LYS A 48 6.41 -14.96 7.87
C LYS A 48 6.57 -13.45 7.95
N ARG A 49 6.49 -12.94 9.18
CA ARG A 49 6.54 -11.50 9.46
C ARG A 49 7.96 -11.00 9.65
N ALA A 50 8.17 -9.73 9.32
CA ALA A 50 9.26 -8.98 9.91
C ALA A 50 9.06 -8.86 11.43
N GLU A 51 10.16 -8.84 12.18
CA GLU A 51 10.13 -8.69 13.65
C GLU A 51 9.42 -7.39 14.05
N ASN A 52 9.70 -6.29 13.33
CA ASN A 52 9.05 -5.01 13.51
C ASN A 52 9.02 -4.20 12.19
N TYR A 53 8.45 -2.99 12.25
CA TYR A 53 8.24 -2.13 11.08
C TYR A 53 9.54 -1.50 10.54
N SER A 54 10.65 -1.55 11.27
CA SER A 54 11.96 -1.03 10.86
C SER A 54 13.00 -2.14 10.65
N SER A 55 12.62 -3.41 10.78
CA SER A 55 13.49 -4.55 10.47
C SER A 55 13.98 -4.49 9.03
N HIS A 56 15.25 -4.86 8.85
CA HIS A 56 15.87 -4.99 7.54
C HIS A 56 15.60 -6.40 6.99
N GLU A 57 15.45 -6.50 5.67
CA GLU A 57 15.37 -7.76 4.94
C GLU A 57 16.57 -7.80 3.99
N GLU A 58 17.36 -8.88 4.01
CA GLU A 58 18.59 -8.99 3.19
C GLU A 58 19.53 -7.77 3.34
N GLY A 59 19.65 -7.25 4.58
CA GLY A 59 20.46 -6.07 4.89
C GLY A 59 19.92 -4.73 4.37
N LYS A 60 18.71 -4.70 3.79
CA LYS A 60 18.08 -3.49 3.24
C LYS A 60 16.92 -3.02 4.11
N SER A 61 16.81 -1.70 4.27
CA SER A 61 15.63 -1.06 4.86
C SER A 61 14.47 -1.10 3.88
N ARG A 62 13.23 -1.01 4.41
CA ARG A 62 12.02 -0.73 3.61
C ARG A 62 11.84 0.75 3.27
N ILE A 63 12.72 1.60 3.81
CA ILE A 63 12.77 3.03 3.55
C ILE A 63 13.83 3.29 2.49
N PHE A 64 13.48 4.06 1.46
CA PHE A 64 14.44 4.57 0.48
C PHE A 64 14.21 6.06 0.24
N GLU A 65 15.20 6.72 -0.36
CA GLU A 65 15.13 8.13 -0.69
C GLU A 65 15.20 8.35 -2.21
N LEU A 66 14.39 9.26 -2.73
CA LEU A 66 14.46 9.71 -4.11
C LEU A 66 14.28 11.23 -4.13
N ASN A 67 15.26 11.94 -4.67
CA ASN A 67 15.27 13.41 -4.77
C ASN A 67 15.00 14.12 -3.43
N GLY A 68 15.59 13.63 -2.33
CA GLY A 68 15.40 14.20 -0.99
C GLY A 68 14.08 13.81 -0.29
N THR A 69 13.20 13.04 -0.95
CA THR A 69 11.95 12.55 -0.36
C THR A 69 12.12 11.12 0.14
N LYS A 70 11.75 10.85 1.39
CA LYS A 70 11.82 9.53 2.02
C LYS A 70 10.51 8.78 1.88
N TYR A 71 10.59 7.59 1.28
CA TYR A 71 9.48 6.70 1.01
C TYR A 71 9.53 5.50 1.95
N PHE A 72 8.41 5.15 2.56
CA PHE A 72 8.26 3.94 3.38
C PHE A 72 7.35 2.93 2.69
N MET A 73 7.87 1.71 2.48
CA MET A 73 7.12 0.65 1.84
C MET A 73 6.27 -0.16 2.84
N CYS A 74 4.97 -0.23 2.58
CA CYS A 74 4.00 -1.09 3.24
C CYS A 74 3.61 -2.23 2.31
N VAL A 75 3.48 -3.44 2.87
CA VAL A 75 2.89 -4.59 2.17
C VAL A 75 1.45 -4.78 2.64
N CYS A 76 0.49 -4.45 1.77
CA CYS A 76 -0.94 -4.59 1.97
C CYS A 76 -1.41 -4.09 3.36
N TYR A 77 -1.65 -5.00 4.32
CA TYR A 77 -2.18 -4.69 5.64
C TYR A 77 -1.22 -3.92 6.56
N ASP A 78 0.04 -3.73 6.18
CA ASP A 78 1.02 -2.93 6.94
C ASP A 78 0.51 -1.50 7.26
N THR A 79 -0.27 -0.87 6.38
CA THR A 79 -0.85 0.46 6.67
C THR A 79 -1.80 0.46 7.88
N TYR A 80 -2.49 -0.66 8.12
CA TYR A 80 -3.28 -0.82 9.35
C TYR A 80 -2.37 -0.94 10.56
N GLY A 81 -1.24 -1.64 10.42
CA GLY A 81 -0.23 -1.79 11.45
C GLY A 81 0.32 -0.45 11.96
N LEU A 82 0.53 0.52 11.07
CA LEU A 82 0.96 1.88 11.43
C LEU A 82 0.03 2.50 12.48
N ARG A 83 -1.29 2.43 12.25
CA ARG A 83 -2.31 2.97 13.16
C ARG A 83 -2.52 2.07 14.38
N HIS A 84 -2.73 0.77 14.18
CA HIS A 84 -3.13 -0.15 15.24
C HIS A 84 -2.05 -0.36 16.30
N LYS A 85 -0.78 -0.24 15.90
CA LYS A 85 0.36 -0.29 16.84
C LYS A 85 0.81 1.10 17.30
N ASN A 86 0.09 2.17 16.92
CA ASN A 86 0.43 3.56 17.22
C ASN A 86 1.90 3.89 16.92
N LEU A 87 2.37 3.47 15.75
CA LEU A 87 3.77 3.64 15.36
C LEU A 87 4.05 5.12 15.09
N ARG A 88 5.22 5.60 15.53
CA ARG A 88 5.68 6.95 15.25
C ARG A 88 6.27 7.01 13.85
N ASN A 89 6.04 8.12 13.15
CA ASN A 89 6.68 8.37 11.87
C ASN A 89 8.17 8.69 12.11
N SER A 90 9.07 7.95 11.44
CA SER A 90 10.52 8.15 11.49
C SER A 90 11.00 9.06 10.35
N ASP A 91 10.44 10.27 10.28
CA ASP A 91 10.74 11.28 9.26
C ASP A 91 10.50 10.80 7.81
N VAL A 92 9.44 10.01 7.60
CA VAL A 92 8.98 9.57 6.28
C VAL A 92 8.01 10.59 5.70
N ASP A 93 8.25 10.99 4.45
CA ASP A 93 7.42 11.94 3.71
C ASP A 93 6.25 11.29 2.99
N VAL A 94 6.43 10.03 2.55
CA VAL A 94 5.45 9.29 1.74
C VAL A 94 5.43 7.81 2.11
N VAL A 95 4.24 7.25 2.30
CA VAL A 95 4.02 5.80 2.39
C VAL A 95 3.57 5.25 1.04
N LEU A 96 4.19 4.17 0.60
CA LEU A 96 3.82 3.40 -0.58
C LEU A 96 3.23 2.06 -0.13
N ASN A 97 1.96 1.81 -0.39
CA ASN A 97 1.30 0.55 -0.04
C ASN A 97 1.07 -0.34 -1.26
N LEU A 98 1.74 -1.49 -1.24
CA LEU A 98 1.63 -2.53 -2.25
C LEU A 98 0.47 -3.46 -1.85
N VAL A 99 -0.77 -3.08 -2.21
CA VAL A 99 -1.96 -3.89 -1.90
C VAL A 99 -2.04 -5.05 -2.87
N HIS A 100 -2.28 -6.24 -2.32
CA HIS A 100 -2.40 -7.46 -3.11
C HIS A 100 -3.59 -7.36 -4.06
N CYS A 101 -4.84 -7.45 -3.56
CA CYS A 101 -5.98 -7.54 -4.45
C CYS A 101 -7.35 -7.25 -3.82
N PHE A 102 -8.33 -7.09 -4.71
CA PHE A 102 -9.75 -7.09 -4.42
C PHE A 102 -10.53 -7.90 -5.48
N TYR A 103 -11.53 -8.67 -5.02
CA TYR A 103 -12.42 -9.52 -5.82
C TYR A 103 -13.87 -8.99 -5.79
N PRO A 104 -14.79 -9.55 -6.62
CA PRO A 104 -16.21 -9.44 -6.41
C PRO A 104 -16.64 -9.98 -5.04
N LYS A 105 -17.81 -9.56 -4.56
CA LYS A 105 -18.36 -10.03 -3.28
C LYS A 105 -18.61 -11.54 -3.33
N GLY A 106 -17.97 -12.29 -2.43
CA GLY A 106 -18.11 -13.74 -2.32
C GLY A 106 -16.99 -14.54 -2.99
N GLU A 107 -16.09 -13.89 -3.73
CA GLU A 107 -14.99 -14.54 -4.45
C GLU A 107 -13.61 -14.35 -3.79
N GLY A 108 -13.55 -13.57 -2.71
CA GLY A 108 -12.30 -13.28 -2.01
C GLY A 108 -12.37 -11.95 -1.26
N PRO A 109 -11.21 -11.36 -0.89
CA PRO A 109 -11.16 -10.03 -0.29
C PRO A 109 -11.86 -8.97 -1.16
N CYS A 110 -12.95 -8.36 -0.68
CA CYS A 110 -13.78 -7.45 -1.48
C CYS A 110 -14.03 -6.08 -0.80
N GLY A 111 -13.09 -5.67 0.05
CA GLY A 111 -13.25 -4.54 0.97
C GLY A 111 -12.55 -3.26 0.52
N GLU A 112 -12.48 -2.95 -0.78
CA GLU A 112 -11.66 -1.84 -1.29
C GLU A 112 -12.02 -0.52 -0.61
N SER A 113 -13.30 -0.15 -0.58
CA SER A 113 -13.76 1.10 0.02
C SER A 113 -13.37 1.23 1.50
N TYR A 114 -13.46 0.11 2.23
CA TYR A 114 -13.02 0.02 3.62
C TYR A 114 -11.50 0.20 3.71
N PHE A 115 -10.75 -0.38 2.79
CA PHE A 115 -9.29 -0.30 2.72
C PHE A 115 -8.78 1.11 2.43
N ALA A 116 -9.35 1.83 1.47
CA ALA A 116 -8.99 3.24 1.25
C ALA A 116 -9.25 4.09 2.50
N ARG A 117 -10.38 3.86 3.18
CA ARG A 117 -10.78 4.65 4.34
C ARG A 117 -9.98 4.34 5.61
N HIS A 118 -9.73 3.06 5.89
CA HIS A 118 -9.10 2.66 7.15
C HIS A 118 -7.64 2.28 7.01
N GLY A 119 -7.22 1.77 5.85
CA GLY A 119 -5.83 1.50 5.51
C GLY A 119 -5.14 2.80 5.10
N PHE A 120 -5.46 3.35 3.93
CA PHE A 120 -4.76 4.53 3.41
C PHE A 120 -5.00 5.79 4.25
N ALA A 121 -6.26 6.23 4.41
CA ALA A 121 -6.54 7.44 5.17
C ALA A 121 -6.18 7.29 6.66
N GLY A 122 -6.25 6.07 7.20
CA GLY A 122 -5.80 5.76 8.56
C GLY A 122 -4.29 5.91 8.75
N ALA A 123 -3.49 5.36 7.83
CA ALA A 123 -2.04 5.53 7.84
C ALA A 123 -1.66 7.01 7.65
N SER A 124 -2.29 7.70 6.69
CA SER A 124 -2.05 9.12 6.44
C SER A 124 -2.38 9.98 7.67
N LYS A 125 -3.50 9.69 8.36
CA LYS A 125 -3.85 10.36 9.63
C LYS A 125 -2.79 10.15 10.71
N GLN A 126 -2.32 8.92 10.89
CA GLN A 126 -1.35 8.54 11.93
C GLN A 126 0.03 9.18 11.69
N TRP A 127 0.52 9.13 10.45
CA TRP A 127 1.87 9.60 10.11
C TRP A 127 1.93 11.00 9.52
N LYS A 128 0.77 11.63 9.29
CA LYS A 128 0.63 12.99 8.72
C LYS A 128 1.34 13.16 7.37
N CYS A 129 1.37 12.10 6.57
CA CYS A 129 2.08 12.04 5.29
C CYS A 129 1.17 11.52 4.17
N LEU A 130 1.66 11.61 2.93
CA LEU A 130 0.96 11.07 1.76
C LEU A 130 0.99 9.54 1.78
N VAL A 131 -0.11 8.91 1.40
CA VAL A 131 -0.16 7.45 1.20
C VAL A 131 -0.57 7.18 -0.24
N PHE A 132 0.30 6.57 -1.02
CA PHE A 132 -0.02 6.03 -2.34
C PHE A 132 -0.15 4.53 -2.28
N GLY A 133 -0.94 3.94 -3.16
CA GLY A 133 -1.04 2.49 -3.24
C GLY A 133 -1.46 1.98 -4.60
N THR A 134 -0.99 0.77 -4.88
CA THR A 134 -1.39 -0.07 -6.01
C THR A 134 -2.38 -1.12 -5.51
N ALA A 135 -3.27 -1.60 -6.37
CA ALA A 135 -4.14 -2.73 -6.08
C ALA A 135 -4.52 -3.45 -7.37
N VAL A 136 -4.65 -4.77 -7.31
CA VAL A 136 -5.20 -5.58 -8.41
C VAL A 136 -6.69 -5.82 -8.17
N PHE A 137 -7.52 -5.61 -9.20
CA PHE A 137 -8.95 -5.89 -9.15
C PHE A 137 -9.22 -7.11 -10.02
N PHE A 138 -9.36 -8.28 -9.40
CA PHE A 138 -9.57 -9.53 -10.12
C PHE A 138 -11.04 -9.70 -10.52
N ASN A 139 -11.28 -10.19 -11.75
CA ASN A 139 -12.62 -10.48 -12.29
C ASN A 139 -13.62 -9.32 -12.18
N ARG A 140 -13.14 -8.07 -12.15
CA ARG A 140 -13.98 -6.88 -12.08
C ARG A 140 -13.25 -5.66 -12.61
N GLU A 141 -14.02 -4.66 -13.01
CA GLU A 141 -13.50 -3.35 -13.39
C GLU A 141 -12.84 -2.64 -12.20
N ILE A 142 -11.83 -1.82 -12.51
CA ILE A 142 -11.22 -0.92 -11.53
C ILE A 142 -12.25 0.16 -11.17
N PRO A 143 -12.61 0.34 -9.88
CA PRO A 143 -13.58 1.37 -9.51
C PRO A 143 -13.07 2.76 -9.87
N GLU A 144 -13.85 3.51 -10.63
CA GLU A 144 -13.51 4.87 -11.10
C GLU A 144 -13.05 5.78 -9.96
N ARG A 145 -13.74 5.70 -8.82
CA ARG A 145 -13.48 6.54 -7.63
C ARG A 145 -12.41 5.98 -6.69
N TRP A 146 -11.81 4.82 -6.99
CA TRP A 146 -10.77 4.23 -6.14
C TRP A 146 -9.58 5.18 -6.01
N PRO A 147 -9.19 5.65 -4.81
CA PRO A 147 -8.05 6.54 -4.67
C PRO A 147 -6.74 5.74 -4.66
N SER A 148 -5.86 5.99 -5.63
CA SER A 148 -4.47 5.50 -5.62
C SER A 148 -3.53 6.37 -4.77
N GLY A 149 -4.03 7.49 -4.23
CA GLY A 149 -3.31 8.40 -3.35
C GLY A 149 -4.28 9.05 -2.37
N VAL A 150 -3.90 9.12 -1.09
CA VAL A 150 -4.67 9.74 -0.01
C VAL A 150 -3.79 10.65 0.84
N TYR A 151 -4.32 11.82 1.19
CA TYR A 151 -3.78 12.69 2.23
C TYR A 151 -4.86 13.03 3.25
N TRP A 152 -4.53 12.92 4.54
CA TRP A 152 -5.44 13.27 5.62
C TRP A 152 -5.35 14.77 5.94
N ASN A 153 -6.44 15.50 5.75
CA ASN A 153 -6.57 16.92 6.09
C ASN A 153 -7.82 17.22 6.95
N GLN A 154 -8.40 16.20 7.60
CA GLN A 154 -9.70 16.31 8.29
C GLN A 154 -9.59 16.43 9.81
N GLY A 155 -8.42 16.86 10.33
CA GLY A 155 -8.18 17.00 11.77
C GLY A 155 -8.48 15.72 12.54
N ASP A 156 -9.32 15.83 13.57
CA ASP A 156 -9.65 14.72 14.47
C ASP A 156 -10.77 13.81 13.98
N LYS A 157 -11.42 14.12 12.86
CA LYS A 157 -12.53 13.35 12.27
C LYS A 157 -12.25 11.84 12.27
N SER A 158 -13.26 11.02 12.58
CA SER A 158 -13.10 9.57 12.54
C SER A 158 -12.82 9.10 11.11
N THR A 159 -11.93 8.10 10.95
CA THR A 159 -11.75 7.50 9.62
C THR A 159 -13.03 6.87 9.12
N GLN A 160 -13.94 6.40 9.99
CA GLN A 160 -15.24 5.84 9.58
C GLN A 160 -16.11 6.84 8.81
N GLU A 161 -15.97 8.14 9.10
CA GLU A 161 -16.75 9.22 8.50
C GLU A 161 -16.07 9.84 7.28
N TRP A 162 -14.84 9.44 6.98
CA TRP A 162 -14.09 9.93 5.83
C TRP A 162 -14.70 9.40 4.53
N LYS A 163 -14.89 10.31 3.57
CA LYS A 163 -15.44 10.05 2.24
C LYS A 163 -14.39 10.39 1.17
N TYR A 164 -14.49 9.80 -0.01
CA TYR A 164 -13.55 10.10 -1.11
C TYR A 164 -13.50 11.58 -1.51
N LYS A 165 -14.60 12.32 -1.33
CA LYS A 165 -14.63 13.78 -1.57
C LYS A 165 -13.80 14.57 -0.55
N ASP A 166 -13.52 13.99 0.61
CA ASP A 166 -12.69 14.60 1.65
C ASP A 166 -11.19 14.46 1.32
N ASN A 167 -10.82 13.66 0.32
CA ASN A 167 -9.44 13.52 -0.13
C ASN A 167 -9.01 14.76 -0.95
N PRO A 168 -8.04 15.55 -0.47
CA PRO A 168 -7.57 16.72 -1.20
C PRO A 168 -6.70 16.35 -2.41
N LEU A 169 -6.14 15.13 -2.45
CA LEU A 169 -5.32 14.71 -3.59
C LEU A 169 -6.17 14.46 -4.83
N LYS A 170 -5.72 15.03 -5.94
CA LYS A 170 -6.23 14.77 -7.29
C LYS A 170 -5.07 14.42 -8.20
N PRO A 171 -5.21 13.38 -9.04
CA PRO A 171 -4.21 13.12 -10.06
C PRO A 171 -4.19 14.29 -11.06
N SER A 172 -3.00 14.64 -11.55
CA SER A 172 -2.85 15.60 -12.65
C SER A 172 -3.17 14.95 -14.00
N ARG A 173 -3.03 13.62 -14.08
CA ARG A 173 -3.31 12.84 -15.27
C ARG A 173 -3.64 11.40 -14.92
N ASP A 174 -4.60 10.84 -15.64
CA ASP A 174 -4.89 9.41 -15.64
C ASP A 174 -4.49 8.81 -16.99
N ILE A 175 -3.89 7.62 -16.96
CA ILE A 175 -3.45 6.87 -18.14
C ILE A 175 -4.07 5.48 -18.02
N SER A 176 -4.85 5.11 -19.03
CA SER A 176 -5.41 3.77 -19.18
C SER A 176 -4.59 2.99 -20.20
N VAL A 177 -4.23 1.76 -19.86
CA VAL A 177 -3.50 0.85 -20.74
C VAL A 177 -4.24 -0.49 -20.77
N ASP A 178 -4.67 -0.88 -21.95
CA ASP A 178 -5.25 -2.21 -22.18
C ASP A 178 -4.13 -3.22 -22.44
N MET A 179 -4.27 -4.42 -21.89
CA MET A 179 -3.30 -5.51 -21.95
C MET A 179 -4.05 -6.84 -22.16
N PRO A 180 -3.40 -7.90 -22.66
CA PRO A 180 -4.04 -9.21 -22.80
C PRO A 180 -4.65 -9.75 -21.50
N GLU A 181 -4.01 -9.45 -20.37
CA GLU A 181 -4.41 -9.90 -19.03
C GLU A 181 -5.47 -9.00 -18.37
N GLY A 182 -5.83 -7.88 -18.99
CA GLY A 182 -6.83 -6.94 -18.47
C GLY A 182 -6.45 -5.49 -18.72
N LYS A 183 -6.60 -4.65 -17.70
CA LYS A 183 -6.46 -3.19 -17.83
C LYS A 183 -5.68 -2.62 -16.67
N ALA A 184 -4.75 -1.71 -16.96
CA ALA A 184 -4.04 -0.93 -15.97
C ALA A 184 -4.53 0.53 -16.00
N MET A 185 -4.82 1.07 -14.81
CA MET A 185 -5.07 2.50 -14.62
C MET A 185 -3.93 3.11 -13.81
N VAL A 186 -3.14 3.96 -14.45
CA VAL A 186 -2.01 4.67 -13.85
C VAL A 186 -2.43 6.10 -13.58
N ARG A 187 -2.31 6.54 -12.33
CA ARG A 187 -2.61 7.91 -11.92
C ARG A 187 -1.33 8.65 -11.57
N VAL A 188 -1.09 9.75 -12.25
CA VAL A 188 0.09 10.60 -12.06
C VAL A 188 -0.28 11.75 -11.12
N TYR A 189 0.55 11.98 -10.11
CA TYR A 189 0.38 13.07 -9.17
C TYR A 189 1.54 14.06 -9.35
N GLY A 190 1.21 15.30 -9.71
CA GLY A 190 2.15 16.42 -9.65
C GLY A 190 2.24 16.88 -8.20
N LEU A 191 3.17 16.30 -7.45
CA LEU A 191 3.46 16.74 -6.09
C LEU A 191 4.51 17.84 -6.21
N PHE A 192 4.10 19.05 -5.84
CA PHE A 192 4.85 20.33 -5.94
C PHE A 192 4.95 20.89 -7.35
#